data_AF-A8U9F3-F1
#
_entry.id   AF-A8U9F3-F1
#
_cell.length_a   1.000
_cell.length_b   1.000
_cell.length_c   1.000
_cell.angle_alpha   90.00
_cell.angle_beta   90.00
_cell.angle_gamma   90.00
#
_symmetry.space_group_name_H-M   'P 1'
#
loop_
_entity.id
_entity.type
_entity.pdbx_description
1 polymer ?
#
loop_
_entity_poly.entity_id
_entity_poly.type
_entity_poly.pdbx_seq_one_letter_code
_entity_poly.pdbx_strand_id
1 'polypeptide(L)'
;MQWSGWLAVAEGITHILATPHYKNGRWTNEKAVINQQVGWLQQELDSRNIPLTLFSGQEVRIVGELVKDIFENKIQFIDEGNHYLLIEVSTATIPDFTESLFFELQKSGVTPIIVHSEINHAILTNPNELLSLVEKGALAQLRAAAISDLLVKISKAKQTIN
;
A
#
# COMPACT_ATOMS: atom_id res chain seq x y z
N MET A 1 13.44 -22.22 -13.46
CA MET A 1 12.86 -21.48 -12.32
C MET A 1 13.04 -20.00 -12.63
N GLN A 2 12.00 -19.34 -13.15
CA GLN A 2 12.08 -17.93 -13.53
C GLN A 2 11.99 -17.10 -12.25
N TRP A 3 13.04 -16.36 -11.92
CA TRP A 3 13.04 -15.45 -10.78
C TRP A 3 12.03 -14.33 -11.00
N SER A 4 11.23 -14.00 -9.99
CA SER A 4 10.17 -12.98 -10.06
C SER A 4 10.68 -11.58 -10.45
N GLY A 5 11.93 -11.25 -10.16
CA GLY A 5 12.54 -9.98 -10.60
C GLY A 5 12.52 -9.80 -12.13
N TRP A 6 12.75 -10.87 -12.90
CA TRP A 6 12.70 -10.79 -14.36
C TRP A 6 11.29 -10.58 -14.91
N LEU A 7 10.25 -10.98 -14.17
CA LEU A 7 8.87 -10.71 -14.56
C LEU A 7 8.57 -9.21 -14.52
N ALA A 8 8.94 -8.53 -13.43
CA ALA A 8 8.74 -7.08 -13.31
C ALA A 8 9.50 -6.30 -14.40
N VAL A 9 10.76 -6.67 -14.67
CA VAL A 9 11.55 -6.05 -15.76
C VAL A 9 10.89 -6.25 -17.12
N ALA A 10 10.34 -7.44 -17.39
CA ALA A 10 9.65 -7.74 -18.65
C ALA A 10 8.38 -6.89 -18.83
N GLU A 11 7.76 -6.44 -17.74
CA GLU A 11 6.63 -5.49 -17.74
C GLU A 11 7.08 -4.02 -17.78
N GLY A 12 8.38 -3.75 -17.89
CA GLY A 12 8.94 -2.40 -17.97
C GLY A 12 9.10 -1.70 -16.61
N ILE A 13 8.93 -2.43 -15.50
CA ILE A 13 9.14 -1.90 -14.15
C ILE A 13 10.65 -1.79 -13.91
N THR A 14 11.10 -0.61 -13.48
CA THR A 14 12.51 -0.30 -13.17
C THR A 14 12.75 -0.10 -11.68
N HIS A 15 11.71 0.26 -10.93
CA HIS A 15 11.78 0.54 -9.50
C HIS A 15 10.63 -0.15 -8.76
N ILE A 16 10.93 -0.72 -7.60
CA ILE A 16 9.94 -1.39 -6.74
C ILE A 16 10.10 -0.86 -5.32
N LEU A 17 9.01 -0.42 -4.73
CA LEU A 17 8.92 -0.22 -3.30
C LEU A 17 8.48 -1.55 -2.66
N ALA A 18 9.33 -2.15 -1.84
CA ALA A 18 8.99 -3.36 -1.09
C ALA A 18 8.14 -2.98 0.13
N THR A 19 6.87 -3.38 0.15
CA THR A 19 5.89 -2.98 1.18
C THR A 19 5.40 -4.17 2.01
N PRO A 20 6.28 -4.89 2.74
CA PRO A 20 5.85 -6.02 3.57
C PRO A 20 4.85 -5.56 4.64
N HIS A 21 3.97 -6.46 5.06
CA HIS A 21 2.93 -6.14 6.03
C HIS A 21 3.47 -5.91 7.44
N TYR A 22 2.78 -5.05 8.19
CA TYR A 22 2.96 -4.85 9.62
C TYR A 22 1.65 -4.97 10.37
N LYS A 23 1.63 -5.83 11.40
CA LYS A 23 0.50 -6.10 12.30
C LYS A 23 -0.80 -6.51 11.59
N ASN A 24 -0.71 -7.23 10.47
CA ASN A 24 -1.89 -7.79 9.77
C ASN A 24 -2.42 -9.10 10.38
N GLY A 25 -2.03 -9.43 11.62
CA GLY A 25 -2.34 -10.68 12.32
C GLY A 25 -1.35 -11.82 12.08
N ARG A 26 -0.53 -11.75 11.02
CA ARG A 26 0.49 -12.76 10.70
C ARG A 26 1.92 -12.26 10.81
N TRP A 27 2.16 -10.99 10.48
CA TRP A 27 3.50 -10.45 10.36
C TRP A 27 3.72 -9.20 11.20
N THR A 28 4.92 -9.06 11.75
CA THR A 28 5.41 -7.88 12.46
C THR A 28 6.80 -7.55 11.94
N ASN A 29 6.87 -6.98 10.73
CA ASN A 29 8.13 -6.60 10.11
C ASN A 29 8.47 -5.16 10.49
N GLU A 30 9.30 -4.94 11.51
CA GLU A 30 9.71 -3.58 11.89
C GLU A 30 10.68 -2.95 10.86
N LYS A 31 10.70 -1.62 10.80
CA LYS A 31 11.53 -0.80 9.90
C LYS A 31 12.96 -1.29 9.72
N ALA A 32 13.65 -1.58 10.83
CA ALA A 32 15.04 -2.02 10.79
C ALA A 32 15.21 -3.34 10.01
N VAL A 33 14.29 -4.29 10.21
CA VAL A 33 14.30 -5.59 9.52
C VAL A 33 14.02 -5.39 8.04
N ILE A 34 13.05 -4.55 7.69
CA ILE A 34 12.73 -4.23 6.28
C ILE A 34 13.97 -3.69 5.58
N ASN A 35 14.61 -2.66 6.15
CA ASN A 35 15.79 -2.03 5.55
C ASN A 35 16.94 -3.02 5.35
N GLN A 36 17.17 -3.92 6.32
CA GLN A 36 18.18 -4.97 6.20
C GLN A 36 17.85 -5.95 5.06
N GLN A 37 16.62 -6.44 5.00
CA GLN A 37 16.20 -7.46 4.03
C GLN A 37 16.12 -6.90 2.61
N VAL A 38 15.64 -5.67 2.45
CA VAL A 38 15.61 -4.97 1.15
C VAL A 38 17.03 -4.71 0.65
N GLY A 39 17.94 -4.27 1.53
CA GLY A 39 19.35 -4.09 1.17
C GLY A 39 20.03 -5.39 0.73
N TRP A 40 19.77 -6.49 1.44
CA TRP A 40 20.27 -7.82 1.04
C TRP A 40 19.68 -8.25 -0.31
N LEU A 41 18.38 -8.06 -0.53
CA LEU A 41 17.75 -8.40 -1.80
C LEU A 41 18.28 -7.56 -2.96
N GLN A 42 18.54 -6.26 -2.74
CA GLN A 42 19.15 -5.41 -3.76
C GLN A 42 20.52 -5.96 -4.20
N GLN A 43 21.36 -6.36 -3.25
CA GLN A 43 22.67 -6.97 -3.55
C GLN A 43 22.54 -8.25 -4.39
N GLU A 44 21.55 -9.08 -4.07
CA GLU A 44 21.26 -10.28 -4.84
C GLU A 44 20.81 -9.96 -6.27
N LEU A 45 19.95 -8.93 -6.46
CA LEU A 45 19.53 -8.49 -7.79
C LEU A 45 20.71 -7.93 -8.60
N ASP A 46 21.55 -7.10 -7.96
CA ASP A 46 22.74 -6.51 -8.57
C ASP A 46 23.74 -7.58 -9.02
N SER A 47 24.02 -8.58 -8.16
CA SER A 47 24.95 -9.68 -8.49
C SER A 47 24.49 -10.52 -9.69
N ARG A 48 23.19 -10.50 -9.98
CA ARG A 48 22.55 -11.22 -11.07
C ARG A 48 22.28 -10.33 -12.30
N ASN A 49 22.70 -9.07 -12.25
CA ASN A 49 22.46 -8.06 -13.28
C ASN A 49 20.96 -7.90 -13.61
N ILE A 50 20.08 -7.97 -12.60
CA ILE A 50 18.66 -7.70 -12.75
C ILE A 50 18.46 -6.18 -12.61
N PRO A 51 18.02 -5.46 -13.65
CA PRO A 51 17.95 -3.99 -13.65
C PRO A 51 16.71 -3.49 -12.89
N LEU A 52 16.67 -3.75 -11.58
CA LEU A 52 15.63 -3.29 -10.67
C LEU A 52 16.25 -2.58 -9.47
N THR A 53 15.73 -1.41 -9.16
CA THR A 53 16.05 -0.67 -7.95
C THR A 53 14.95 -0.85 -6.92
N LEU A 54 15.33 -1.29 -5.72
CA LEU A 54 14.43 -1.50 -4.61
C LEU A 54 14.49 -0.34 -3.62
N PHE A 55 13.33 0.01 -3.09
CA PHE A 55 13.18 0.93 -1.97
C PHE A 55 12.41 0.25 -0.85
N SER A 56 12.72 0.64 0.39
CA SER A 56 11.97 0.17 1.55
C SER A 56 10.68 0.96 1.73
N GLY A 57 9.57 0.25 1.81
CA GLY A 57 8.29 0.76 2.28
C GLY A 57 7.68 -0.19 3.29
N GLN A 58 6.41 0.02 3.60
CA GLN A 58 5.67 -0.88 4.48
C GLN A 58 4.18 -0.72 4.22
N GLU A 59 3.45 -1.82 4.30
CA GLU A 59 1.99 -1.78 4.32
C GLU A 59 1.52 -2.01 5.76
N VAL A 60 0.93 -0.99 6.37
CA VAL A 60 0.64 -1.00 7.81
C VAL A 60 -0.84 -1.22 8.06
N ARG A 61 -1.19 -2.30 8.76
CA ARG A 61 -2.56 -2.51 9.22
C ARG A 61 -2.96 -1.38 10.17
N ILE A 62 -4.12 -0.77 9.94
CA ILE A 62 -4.67 0.24 10.83
C ILE A 62 -4.95 -0.38 12.22
N VAL A 63 -4.34 0.20 13.25
CA VAL A 63 -4.50 -0.18 14.67
C VAL A 63 -4.42 1.07 15.54
N GLY A 64 -5.01 1.03 16.74
CA GLY A 64 -5.07 2.20 17.64
C GLY A 64 -3.68 2.68 18.10
N GLU A 65 -2.69 1.79 18.15
CA GLU A 65 -1.32 2.09 18.57
C GLU A 65 -0.43 2.63 17.44
N LEU A 66 -0.96 2.86 16.23
CA LEU A 66 -0.14 3.24 15.07
C LEU A 66 0.72 4.49 15.31
N VAL A 67 0.15 5.53 15.93
CA VAL A 67 0.89 6.77 16.24
C VAL A 67 2.07 6.50 17.19
N LYS A 68 1.88 5.61 18.17
CA LYS A 68 2.92 5.20 19.09
C LYS A 68 4.03 4.44 18.35
N ASP A 69 3.67 3.51 17.47
CA ASP A 69 4.66 2.74 16.69
C ASP A 69 5.47 3.63 15.74
N ILE A 70 4.86 4.69 15.19
CA ILE A 70 5.57 5.72 14.40
C ILE A 70 6.57 6.46 15.29
N PHE A 71 6.15 6.93 16.46
CA PHE A 71 7.02 7.62 17.41
C PHE A 71 8.20 6.76 17.88
N GLU A 72 7.98 5.45 18.05
CA GLU A 72 9.02 4.47 18.40
C GLU A 72 9.91 4.07 17.20
N ASN A 73 9.76 4.72 16.04
CA ASN A 73 10.51 4.46 14.80
C ASN A 73 10.42 3.00 14.30
N LYS A 74 9.30 2.32 14.58
CA LYS A 74 9.03 0.95 14.11
C LYS A 74 8.49 0.89 12.70
N ILE A 75 7.94 2.00 12.20
CA ILE A 75 7.22 2.11 10.94
C ILE A 75 8.10 2.68 9.84
N GLN A 76 8.13 2.01 8.68
CA GLN A 76 8.84 2.46 7.48
C GLN A 76 7.85 3.14 6.52
N PHE A 77 8.07 4.43 6.27
CA PHE A 77 7.31 5.23 5.32
C PHE A 77 7.74 4.91 3.88
N ILE A 78 7.00 5.43 2.91
CA ILE A 78 7.24 5.15 1.48
C ILE A 78 8.04 6.25 0.77
N ASP A 79 8.48 7.25 1.53
CA ASP A 79 9.32 8.37 1.08
C ASP A 79 10.37 8.70 2.15
N GLU A 80 11.42 9.41 1.76
CA GLU A 80 12.53 9.77 2.65
C GLU A 80 12.15 10.81 3.73
N GLY A 81 11.13 11.63 3.46
CA GLY A 81 10.65 12.68 4.36
C GLY A 81 9.64 12.20 5.41
N ASN A 82 9.26 10.92 5.37
CA ASN A 82 8.17 10.34 6.17
C ASN A 82 6.83 11.08 5.99
N HIS A 83 6.51 11.51 4.77
CA HIS A 83 5.28 12.21 4.43
C HIS A 83 4.14 11.29 4.01
N TYR A 84 4.41 10.05 3.59
CA TYR A 84 3.40 9.15 3.05
C TYR A 84 3.45 7.78 3.72
N LEU A 85 2.28 7.32 4.17
CA LEU A 85 2.13 6.03 4.85
C LEU A 85 1.05 5.19 4.17
N LEU A 86 1.40 3.98 3.74
CA LEU A 86 0.42 3.01 3.25
C LEU A 86 -0.31 2.36 4.42
N ILE A 87 -1.64 2.50 4.43
CA ILE A 87 -2.51 2.00 5.48
C ILE A 87 -3.47 0.97 4.89
N GLU A 88 -3.38 -0.25 5.41
CA GLU A 88 -4.30 -1.34 5.11
C GLU A 88 -5.46 -1.29 6.11
N VAL A 89 -6.68 -1.15 5.62
CA VAL A 89 -7.91 -1.38 6.38
C VAL A 89 -8.36 -2.83 6.20
N SER A 90 -9.10 -3.39 7.16
CA SER A 90 -9.66 -4.74 6.97
C SER A 90 -10.52 -4.80 5.70
N THR A 91 -10.64 -5.96 5.05
CA THR A 91 -11.52 -6.09 3.88
C THR A 91 -13.00 -5.95 4.23
N ALA A 92 -13.38 -6.19 5.49
CA ALA A 92 -14.78 -6.18 5.92
C ALA A 92 -15.32 -4.77 6.18
N THR A 93 -14.60 -3.99 6.97
CA THR A 93 -15.07 -2.68 7.47
C THR A 93 -13.94 -1.66 7.54
N ILE A 94 -14.32 -0.38 7.55
CA ILE A 94 -13.46 0.73 7.96
C ILE A 94 -13.70 0.93 9.46
N PRO A 95 -12.68 0.87 10.33
CA PRO A 95 -12.86 1.12 11.76
C PRO A 95 -13.32 2.55 12.05
N ASP A 96 -14.20 2.73 13.04
CA ASP A 96 -14.76 4.05 13.39
C ASP A 96 -13.70 5.10 13.76
N PHE A 97 -12.55 4.66 14.28
CA PHE A 97 -11.45 5.55 14.66
C PHE A 97 -10.57 5.99 13.47
N THR A 98 -10.85 5.53 12.25
CA THR A 98 -10.01 5.79 11.06
C THR A 98 -9.86 7.28 10.78
N GLU A 99 -10.97 8.02 10.81
CA GLU A 99 -10.95 9.46 10.53
C GLU A 99 -10.14 10.23 11.58
N SER A 100 -10.35 9.94 12.87
CA SER A 100 -9.61 10.59 13.94
C SER A 100 -8.10 10.29 13.87
N LEU A 101 -7.74 9.05 13.53
CA LEU A 101 -6.34 8.67 13.32
C LEU A 101 -5.73 9.42 12.14
N PHE A 102 -6.44 9.50 11.02
CA PHE A 102 -5.96 10.19 9.82
C PHE A 102 -5.75 11.68 10.08
N PHE A 103 -6.66 12.31 10.82
CA PHE A 103 -6.51 13.69 11.25
C PHE A 103 -5.24 13.91 12.10
N GLU A 104 -4.95 13.03 13.06
CA GLU A 104 -3.72 13.14 13.87
C GLU A 104 -2.44 12.90 13.06
N LEU A 105 -2.46 11.98 12.09
CA LEU A 105 -1.36 11.78 11.14
C LEU A 105 -1.12 13.04 10.29
N GLN A 106 -2.19 13.64 9.75
CA GLN A 106 -2.07 14.83 8.91
C GLN A 106 -1.57 16.04 9.70
N LYS A 107 -1.96 16.18 10.97
CA LYS A 107 -1.42 17.21 11.88
C LYS A 107 0.09 17.08 12.09
N SER A 108 0.65 15.88 12.01
CA SER A 108 2.09 15.65 12.07
C SER A 108 2.78 15.69 10.71
N GLY A 109 2.06 16.06 9.64
CA GLY A 109 2.59 16.15 8.27
C GLY A 109 2.61 14.83 7.51
N VAL A 110 1.90 13.80 7.99
CA VAL A 110 1.78 12.49 7.35
C VAL A 110 0.48 12.38 6.57
N THR A 111 0.59 12.06 5.28
CA THR A 111 -0.52 11.77 4.37
C THR A 111 -0.81 10.27 4.37
N PRO A 112 -1.98 9.83 4.85
CA PRO A 112 -2.38 8.43 4.78
C PRO A 112 -2.78 8.04 3.35
N ILE A 113 -2.33 6.86 2.91
CA ILE A 113 -2.69 6.26 1.63
C ILE A 113 -3.39 4.93 1.90
N ILE A 114 -4.69 4.86 1.63
CA ILE A 114 -5.50 3.65 1.81
C ILE A 114 -5.17 2.67 0.68
N VAL A 115 -4.60 1.53 1.02
CA VAL A 115 -4.30 0.49 0.02
C VAL A 115 -5.50 -0.40 -0.23
N HIS A 116 -5.62 -0.86 -1.49
CA HIS A 116 -6.56 -1.91 -1.90
C HIS A 116 -8.03 -1.57 -1.60
N SER A 117 -8.36 -0.28 -1.62
CA SER A 117 -9.70 0.22 -1.31
C SER A 117 -10.81 -0.41 -2.18
N GLU A 118 -10.47 -0.90 -3.37
CA GLU A 118 -11.40 -1.54 -4.30
C GLU A 118 -11.92 -2.92 -3.86
N ILE A 119 -11.34 -3.52 -2.82
CA ILE A 119 -11.81 -4.81 -2.26
C ILE A 119 -12.42 -4.68 -0.86
N ASN A 120 -12.50 -3.46 -0.31
CA ASN A 120 -13.13 -3.24 0.98
C ASN A 120 -14.66 -3.23 0.84
N HIS A 121 -15.35 -4.09 1.60
CA HIS A 121 -16.79 -4.28 1.51
C HIS A 121 -17.59 -3.03 1.91
N ALA A 122 -17.13 -2.26 2.90
CA ALA A 122 -17.79 -1.01 3.28
C ALA A 122 -17.70 0.02 2.15
N ILE A 123 -16.53 0.17 1.52
CA ILE A 123 -16.32 1.07 0.38
C ILE A 123 -17.14 0.62 -0.84
N LEU A 124 -17.18 -0.69 -1.13
CA LEU A 124 -17.98 -1.24 -2.22
C LEU A 124 -19.49 -1.04 -2.00
N THR A 125 -19.94 -1.10 -0.75
CA THR A 125 -21.36 -0.88 -0.38
C THR A 125 -21.71 0.60 -0.43
N ASN A 126 -20.84 1.45 0.08
CA ASN A 126 -21.01 2.90 0.13
C ASN A 126 -19.70 3.61 -0.29
N PRO A 127 -19.54 3.96 -1.57
CA PRO A 127 -18.34 4.66 -2.06
C PRO A 127 -18.08 6.00 -1.36
N ASN A 128 -19.09 6.61 -0.73
CA ASN A 128 -18.94 7.84 0.01
C ASN A 128 -18.02 7.70 1.24
N GLU A 129 -17.84 6.47 1.77
CA GLU A 129 -16.88 6.20 2.85
C GLU A 129 -15.45 6.56 2.41
N LEU A 130 -15.03 6.10 1.23
CA LEU A 130 -13.72 6.43 0.68
C LEU A 130 -13.65 7.90 0.25
N LEU A 131 -14.71 8.40 -0.40
CA LEU A 131 -14.77 9.79 -0.84
C LEU A 131 -14.56 10.76 0.33
N SER A 132 -15.21 10.53 1.47
CA SER A 132 -15.06 11.38 2.66
C SER A 132 -13.62 11.41 3.18
N LEU A 133 -12.94 10.27 3.20
CA LEU A 133 -11.54 10.19 3.63
C LEU A 133 -10.62 10.93 2.63
N VAL A 134 -10.88 10.80 1.34
CA VAL A 134 -10.10 11.47 0.28
C VAL A 134 -10.32 12.99 0.28
N GLU A 135 -11.55 13.46 0.47
CA GLU A 135 -11.87 14.89 0.59
C GLU A 135 -11.19 15.52 1.82
N LYS A 136 -10.92 14.73 2.85
CA LYS A 136 -10.16 15.12 4.05
C LYS A 136 -8.65 14.99 3.86
N GLY A 137 -8.16 14.67 2.66
CA GLY A 137 -6.74 14.67 2.30
C GLY A 137 -6.04 13.32 2.40
N ALA A 138 -6.77 12.21 2.58
CA ALA A 138 -6.19 10.89 2.35
C ALA A 138 -6.05 10.60 0.85
N LEU A 139 -5.16 9.67 0.50
CA LEU A 139 -5.05 9.14 -0.86
C LEU A 139 -5.54 7.69 -0.90
N ALA A 140 -5.82 7.17 -2.09
CA ALA A 140 -6.16 5.78 -2.32
C ALA A 140 -5.21 5.16 -3.36
N GLN A 141 -4.74 3.95 -3.07
CA GLN A 141 -3.93 3.15 -3.97
C GLN A 141 -4.73 1.93 -4.44
N LEU A 142 -4.82 1.77 -5.77
CA LEU A 142 -5.55 0.67 -6.42
C LEU A 142 -4.59 -0.36 -6.99
N ARG A 143 -4.95 -1.65 -6.95
CA ARG A 143 -4.18 -2.69 -7.63
C ARG A 143 -4.36 -2.57 -9.16
N ALA A 144 -3.26 -2.69 -9.91
CA ALA A 144 -3.30 -2.67 -11.38
C ALA A 144 -4.28 -3.70 -11.96
N ALA A 145 -4.36 -4.90 -11.35
CA ALA A 145 -5.29 -5.96 -11.74
C ALA A 145 -6.76 -5.50 -11.66
N ALA A 146 -7.12 -4.69 -10.67
CA ALA A 146 -8.49 -4.20 -10.52
C ALA A 146 -8.91 -3.26 -11.65
N ILE A 147 -7.98 -2.48 -12.19
CA ILE A 147 -8.23 -1.62 -13.36
C ILE A 147 -8.47 -2.49 -14.60
N SER A 148 -7.64 -3.53 -14.81
CA SER A 148 -7.86 -4.50 -15.89
C SER A 148 -9.25 -5.15 -15.81
N ASP A 149 -9.64 -5.61 -14.62
CA ASP A 149 -10.96 -6.22 -14.41
C ASP A 149 -12.11 -5.26 -14.71
N LEU A 150 -11.98 -3.99 -14.32
CA LEU A 150 -12.96 -2.95 -14.61
C LEU A 150 -13.10 -2.71 -16.12
N LEU A 151 -11.99 -2.64 -16.86
CA LEU A 151 -11.99 -2.44 -18.31
C LEU A 151 -12.69 -3.59 -19.04
N VAL A 152 -12.47 -4.85 -18.61
CA VAL A 152 -13.16 -6.02 -19.16
C VAL A 152 -14.67 -5.95 -18.93
N LYS A 153 -15.09 -5.54 -17.71
CA LYS A 153 -16.52 -5.38 -17.39
C LYS A 153 -17.19 -4.30 -18.25
N ILE A 154 -16.53 -3.15 -18.43
CA ILE A 154 -17.03 -2.06 -19.28
C ILE A 154 -17.18 -2.52 -20.73
N SER A 155 -16.21 -3.26 -21.26
CA SER A 155 -16.26 -3.80 -22.63
C SER A 155 -17.48 -4.72 -22.83
N LYS A 156 -17.74 -5.63 -21.89
CA LYS A 156 -18.92 -6.52 -21.93
C LYS A 156 -20.23 -5.75 -21.84
N ALA A 157 -20.33 -4.76 -20.95
CA ALA A 157 -21.54 -3.94 -20.82
C ALA A 157 -21.89 -3.20 -22.12
N LYS A 158 -20.88 -2.69 -22.85
CA LYS A 158 -21.08 -2.05 -24.16
C LYS A 158 -21.56 -3.02 -25.24
N GLN A 159 -21.18 -4.31 -25.17
CA GLN A 159 -21.64 -5.32 -26.13
C GLN A 159 -23.09 -5.75 -25.90
N THR A 160 -23.61 -5.63 -24.67
CA THR A 160 -25.01 -5.99 -24.35
C THR A 160 -26.01 -4.88 -24.71
N ILE A 161 -25.53 -3.67 -24.98
CA ILE A 161 -26.36 -2.48 -25.28
C ILE A 161 -26.49 -2.25 -26.81
N ASN A 162 -25.72 -2.96 -27.62
CA ASN A 162 -25.81 -2.98 -29.09
C ASN A 162 -26.41 -4.29 -29.60
#